data_AF-A0A846JTR2-F1
#
_entry.id   AF-A0A846JTR2-F1
#
_cell.length_a   1.000
_cell.length_b   1.000
_cell.length_c   1.000
_cell.angle_alpha   90.00
_cell.angle_beta   90.00
_cell.angle_gamma   90.00
#
_symmetry.space_group_name_H-M   'P 1'
#
loop_
_entity.id
_entity.type
_entity.pdbx_description
1 polymer ?
#
loop_
_entity_poly.entity_id
_entity_poly.type
_entity_poly.pdbx_seq_one_letter_code
_entity_poly.pdbx_strand_id
1 'polypeptide(L)' 'MKLKDLKTLTEVAEEYNISIKTLQSRLKYLEENIEYKKLGKRQPTLLTPEGVNKIIKNYY' A
#
# COMPACT_ATOMS: atom_id res chain seq x y z
N MET A 1 -1.86 3.62 17.11
CA MET A 1 -1.59 2.60 16.06
C MET A 1 -0.56 1.62 16.59
N LYS A 2 -0.87 0.32 16.65
CA LYS A 2 0.17 -0.70 16.89
C LYS A 2 0.96 -0.85 15.59
N LEU A 3 2.29 -0.80 15.65
CA LEU A 3 3.18 -0.97 14.49
C LEU A 3 3.03 -2.33 13.78
N LYS A 4 2.27 -3.27 14.36
CA LYS A 4 2.08 -4.65 13.86
C LYS A 4 1.16 -4.78 12.65
N ASP A 5 0.44 -3.73 12.25
CA ASP A 5 -0.56 -3.82 11.18
C ASP A 5 -0.13 -3.12 9.88
N LEU A 6 1.14 -2.65 9.80
CA LEU A 6 1.68 -2.09 8.57
C LEU A 6 2.07 -3.23 7.63
N LYS A 7 1.67 -3.13 6.36
CA LYS A 7 2.07 -4.07 5.30
C LYS A 7 2.86 -3.33 4.24
N THR A 8 3.84 -4.00 3.66
CA THR A 8 4.52 -3.55 2.46
C THR A 8 3.64 -3.76 1.25
N LEU A 9 3.89 -2.96 0.21
CA LEU A 9 3.21 -3.11 -1.08
C LEU A 9 3.45 -4.49 -1.72
N THR A 10 4.57 -5.15 -1.41
CA THR A 10 4.88 -6.52 -1.82
C THR A 10 4.02 -7.54 -1.10
N GLU A 11 3.88 -7.44 0.23
CA GLU A 11 3.02 -8.34 1.01
C GLU A 11 1.55 -8.24 0.54
N VAL A 12 1.07 -7.02 0.29
CA VAL A 12 -0.28 -6.80 -0.26
C VAL A 12 -0.42 -7.38 -1.67
N ALA A 13 0.62 -7.29 -2.50
CA ALA A 13 0.60 -7.88 -3.83
C ALA A 13 0.45 -9.40 -3.80
N GLU A 14 1.21 -10.05 -2.92
CA GLU A 14 1.19 -11.51 -2.73
C GLU A 14 -0.14 -11.98 -2.12
N GLU A 15 -0.60 -11.31 -1.06
CA GLU A 15 -1.82 -11.67 -0.34
C GLU A 15 -3.09 -11.56 -1.18
N TYR A 16 -3.21 -10.51 -1.99
CA TYR A 16 -4.40 -10.25 -2.81
C TYR A 16 -4.23 -10.68 -4.27
N ASN A 17 -3.09 -11.28 -4.63
CA ASN A 17 -2.73 -11.67 -5.99
C ASN A 17 -2.90 -10.51 -7.00
N ILE A 18 -2.44 -9.31 -6.62
CA ILE A 18 -2.48 -8.10 -7.45
C ILE A 18 -1.05 -7.74 -7.84
N SER A 19 -0.80 -7.41 -9.10
CA SER A 19 0.54 -7.02 -9.52
C SER A 19 1.04 -5.79 -8.75
N ILE A 20 2.32 -5.82 -8.32
CA ILE A 20 2.97 -4.67 -7.65
C ILE A 20 2.85 -3.40 -8.51
N LYS A 21 2.96 -3.51 -9.84
CA LYS A 21 2.81 -2.37 -10.75
C LYS A 21 1.42 -1.74 -10.67
N THR A 22 0.37 -2.55 -10.54
CA THR A 22 -1.01 -2.09 -10.36
C THR A 22 -1.16 -1.38 -9.01
N LEU A 23 -0.63 -1.96 -7.93
CA LEU A 23 -0.67 -1.30 -6.62
C LEU A 23 0.11 0.02 -6.63
N GLN A 24 1.29 0.06 -7.25
CA GLN A 24 2.08 1.29 -7.40
C GLN A 24 1.30 2.40 -8.15
N SER A 25 0.58 2.06 -9.23
CA SER A 25 -0.22 3.05 -9.96
C SER A 25 -1.42 3.55 -9.17
N ARG A 26 -1.96 2.73 -8.25
CA ARG A 26 -3.06 3.10 -7.35
C ARG A 26 -2.65 3.95 -6.15
N LEU A 27 -1.36 4.03 -5.81
CA LEU A 27 -0.88 4.90 -4.73
C LEU A 27 -1.30 6.37 -4.92
N LYS A 28 -1.54 6.81 -6.17
CA LYS A 28 -2.04 8.16 -6.47
C LYS A 28 -3.43 8.48 -5.89
N TYR A 29 -4.20 7.45 -5.50
CA TYR A 29 -5.51 7.59 -4.87
C TYR A 29 -5.44 7.55 -3.35
N LEU A 30 -4.22 7.48 -2.79
CA LEU A 30 -4.01 7.41 -1.36
C LEU A 30 -3.26 8.66 -0.86
N GLU A 31 -3.40 8.94 0.43
CA GLU A 31 -2.71 10.05 1.10
C GLU A 31 -1.36 9.62 1.71
N GLU A 32 -0.27 10.26 1.27
CA GLU A 32 1.07 10.00 1.79
C GLU A 32 1.23 10.48 3.24
N ASN A 33 1.88 9.68 4.07
CA ASN A 33 2.01 9.81 5.53
C ASN A 33 0.75 9.54 6.36
N ILE A 34 -0.39 9.24 5.73
CA ILE A 34 -1.63 8.83 6.41
C ILE A 34 -1.95 7.37 6.08
N GLU A 35 -2.00 7.05 4.79
CA GLU A 35 -2.43 5.74 4.29
C GLU A 35 -1.27 4.91 3.77
N TYR A 36 -0.24 5.57 3.27
CA TYR A 36 1.01 4.95 2.87
C TYR A 36 2.21 5.81 3.23
N LYS A 37 3.40 5.20 3.30
CA LYS A 37 4.66 5.90 3.51
C LYS A 37 5.76 5.33 2.63
N LYS A 38 6.43 6.19 1.87
CA LYS A 38 7.67 5.84 1.17
C LYS A 38 8.85 5.98 2.13
N LEU A 39 9.64 4.92 2.28
CA LEU A 39 10.83 4.93 3.13
C LEU A 39 12.07 5.50 2.44
N GLY A 40 12.00 5.76 1.13
CA GLY A 40 13.09 6.31 0.33
C GLY A 40 13.22 5.65 -1.04
N LYS A 41 14.25 6.03 -1.79
CA LYS A 41 14.51 5.46 -3.11
C LYS A 41 14.87 3.97 -2.96
N ARG A 42 14.21 3.10 -3.76
CA ARG A 42 14.37 1.63 -3.73
C ARG A 42 13.98 0.95 -2.41
N GLN A 43 13.36 1.67 -1.48
CA GLN A 43 12.84 1.09 -0.26
C GLN A 43 11.37 0.66 -0.45
N PRO A 44 10.87 -0.32 0.32
CA PRO A 44 9.47 -0.70 0.30
C PRO A 44 8.56 0.48 0.65
N THR A 45 7.40 0.55 -0.01
CA THR A 45 6.30 1.41 0.42
C THR A 45 5.51 0.67 1.49
N LEU A 46 5.33 1.31 2.64
CA LEU A 46 4.48 0.81 3.71
C LEU A 46 3.05 1.32 3.52
N LEU A 47 2.08 0.50 3.87
CA LEU A 47 0.65 0.77 3.85
C LEU A 47 0.09 0.57 5.25
N THR A 48 -0.77 1.49 5.68
CA THR A 48 -1.61 1.29 6.85
C THR A 48 -2.78 0.36 6.50
N PRO A 49 -3.46 -0.24 7.49
CA PRO A 49 -4.65 -1.06 7.23
C PRO A 49 -5.72 -0.35 6.40
N GLU A 50 -5.89 0.96 6.62
CA GLU A 50 -6.80 1.78 5.82
C GLU A 50 -6.31 1.93 4.38
N GLY A 51 -5.02 2.21 4.18
CA GLY A 51 -4.41 2.27 2.86
C GLY A 51 -4.52 0.95 2.10
N VAL A 52 -4.32 -0.19 2.77
CA VAL A 52 -4.55 -1.52 2.19
C VAL A 52 -6.01 -1.64 1.73
N ASN A 53 -6.98 -1.32 2.59
CA ASN A 53 -8.40 -1.41 2.22
C ASN A 53 -8.77 -0.50 1.04
N LYS A 54 -8.20 0.72 0.94
CA LYS A 54 -8.47 1.62 -0.18
C LYS A 54 -7.81 1.16 -1.47
N ILE A 55 -6.55 0.69 -1.41
CA ILE A 55 -5.78 0.31 -2.61
C ILE A 55 -6.31 -0.98 -3.26
N ILE A 56 -6.89 -1.89 -2.48
CA ILE A 56 -7.49 -3.13 -2.99
C ILE A 56 -8.92 -2.90 -3.54
N LYS A 57 -9.66 -1.93 -3.00
CA LYS A 57 -11.11 -1.78 -3.27
C LYS A 57 -11.47 -1.27 -4.66
N ASN A 58 -10.51 -0.93 -5.53
CA ASN A 58 -10.72 -0.51 -6.92
C ASN A 58 -11.76 0.64 -7.05
N TYR A 59 -11.28 1.85 -7.31
CA TYR A 59 -12.11 2.89 -7.93
C TYR A 59 -12.30 2.49 -9.41
N TYR A 60 -13.33 1.69 -9.70
CA TYR A 60 -13.83 1.46 -11.06
C TYR A 60 -14.68 2.65 -11.51
#